data_AF-A0A1H7GBI2-F1
#
_entry.id   AF-A0A1H7GBI2-F1
#
_cell.length_a   1.000
_cell.length_b   1.000
_cell.length_c   1.000
_cell.angle_alpha   90.00
_cell.angle_beta   90.00
_cell.angle_gamma   90.00
#
_symmetry.space_group_name_H-M   'P 1'
#
loop_
_entity.id
_entity.type
_entity.pdbx_description
1 polymer ?
#
loop_
_entity_poly.entity_id
_entity_poly.type
_entity_poly.pdbx_seq_one_letter_code
_entity_poly.pdbx_strand_id
1 'polypeptide(L)'
;MKKLFTALLLFALPVLASAQIENPVKWSFASKKINDKTYELHMTATIDPGWHLYAQEAGEGPVPTSFKFSKNPLVAATGRIKEDGKLHKAFDKNFDSELKYYENQVNFVQTVTIKGKAATKVKGSVEFMVCDDHQCLPPKEIEFAIGVGGK
;
A
#
# COMPACT_ATOMS: atom_id res chain seq x y z
N MET A 1 -52.25 37.64 25.58
CA MET A 1 -51.68 36.34 26.01
C MET A 1 -51.36 35.57 24.73
N LYS A 2 -50.10 35.60 24.32
CA LYS A 2 -49.10 34.53 24.54
C LYS A 2 -49.29 33.37 23.56
N LYS A 3 -48.28 33.27 22.69
CA LYS A 3 -47.76 32.08 22.02
C LYS A 3 -48.50 31.65 20.76
N LEU A 4 -47.86 31.88 19.62
CA LEU A 4 -47.57 30.85 18.62
C LEU A 4 -46.52 31.40 17.63
N PHE A 5 -45.40 31.90 18.18
CA PHE A 5 -44.13 31.98 17.46
C PHE A 5 -43.50 30.58 17.52
N THR A 6 -44.01 29.64 16.74
CA THR A 6 -43.39 28.31 16.60
C THR A 6 -43.61 27.75 15.20
N ALA A 7 -43.26 28.54 14.19
CA ALA A 7 -43.14 28.08 12.81
C ALA A 7 -41.76 28.50 12.28
N LEU A 8 -40.70 28.04 12.95
CA LEU A 8 -39.34 28.19 12.44
C LEU A 8 -38.51 26.99 12.89
N LEU A 9 -37.73 26.45 11.94
CA LEU A 9 -36.72 25.40 12.09
C LEU A 9 -37.21 23.94 12.19
N LEU A 10 -37.77 23.40 11.11
CA LEU A 10 -37.78 21.93 10.92
C LEU A 10 -37.34 21.50 9.52
N PHE A 11 -36.61 22.37 8.81
CA PHE A 11 -36.19 22.09 7.43
C PHE A 11 -34.78 22.61 7.13
N ALA A 12 -33.79 22.19 7.90
CA ALA A 12 -32.39 22.30 7.48
C ALA A 12 -31.51 21.44 8.38
N LEU A 13 -31.18 20.23 7.91
CA LEU A 13 -29.89 19.58 8.13
C LEU A 13 -29.86 18.35 7.22
N PRO A 14 -29.43 18.49 5.94
CA PRO A 14 -28.89 17.33 5.26
C PRO A 14 -27.67 16.91 6.09
N VAL A 15 -27.79 15.76 6.75
CA VAL A 15 -26.69 15.11 7.44
C VAL A 15 -25.62 14.89 6.37
N LEU A 16 -24.55 15.70 6.42
CA LEU A 16 -23.33 15.49 5.67
C LEU A 16 -22.69 14.22 6.22
N ALA A 17 -23.20 13.05 5.81
CA ALA A 17 -22.56 11.77 6.06
C ALA A 17 -21.28 11.74 5.22
N SER A 18 -20.18 12.17 5.82
CA SER A 18 -18.86 11.97 5.24
C SER A 18 -18.51 10.50 5.43
N ALA A 19 -18.80 9.67 4.43
CA ALA A 19 -18.19 8.35 4.31
C ALA A 19 -16.70 8.57 4.01
N GLN A 20 -15.89 8.71 5.05
CA GLN A 20 -14.44 8.78 4.88
C GLN A 20 -13.98 7.42 4.38
N ILE A 21 -13.36 7.41 3.19
CA ILE A 21 -12.70 6.20 2.68
C ILE A 21 -11.56 5.89 3.65
N GLU A 22 -11.66 4.74 4.33
CA GLU A 22 -10.61 4.25 5.21
C GLU A 22 -9.33 4.02 4.40
N ASN A 23 -8.21 4.52 4.90
CA ASN A 23 -6.90 4.38 4.28
C ASN A 23 -5.90 3.88 5.33
N PRO A 24 -6.04 2.64 5.78
CA PRO A 24 -5.29 2.10 6.92
C PRO A 24 -3.82 1.79 6.59
N VAL A 25 -3.39 2.01 5.34
CA VAL A 25 -2.01 1.77 4.91
C VAL A 25 -1.40 3.04 4.34
N LYS A 26 -0.29 3.44 4.93
CA LYS A 26 0.54 4.56 4.47
C LYS A 26 1.82 4.00 3.84
N TRP A 27 2.08 4.41 2.61
CA TRP A 27 3.25 3.97 1.86
C TRP A 27 4.35 5.03 1.87
N SER A 28 5.58 4.58 2.07
CA SER A 28 6.81 5.36 1.91
C SER A 28 7.70 4.71 0.85
N PHE A 29 8.33 5.54 0.02
CA PHE A 29 9.13 5.10 -1.12
C PHE A 29 10.49 5.76 -1.08
N ALA A 30 11.54 4.97 -0.89
CA ALA A 30 12.91 5.45 -0.76
C ALA A 30 13.89 4.58 -1.54
N SER A 31 15.06 5.13 -1.84
CA SER A 31 16.19 4.35 -2.35
C SER A 31 17.36 4.40 -1.38
N LYS A 32 18.14 3.32 -1.39
CA LYS A 32 19.41 3.20 -0.67
C LYS A 32 20.49 2.79 -1.67
N LYS A 33 21.52 3.61 -1.80
CA LYS A 33 22.69 3.30 -2.63
C LYS A 33 23.49 2.19 -1.95
N ILE A 34 23.72 1.09 -2.66
CA ILE A 34 24.56 -0.03 -2.19
C ILE A 34 25.98 0.13 -2.72
N ASN A 35 26.11 0.52 -3.99
CA ASN A 35 27.37 0.88 -4.62
C ASN A 35 27.11 1.83 -5.81
N ASP A 36 28.12 2.09 -6.64
CA ASP A 36 28.03 3.02 -7.77
C ASP A 36 26.90 2.73 -8.76
N LYS A 37 26.51 1.46 -8.92
CA LYS A 37 25.50 1.03 -9.91
C LYS A 37 24.30 0.33 -9.29
N THR A 38 24.35 -0.09 -8.04
CA THR A 38 23.30 -0.88 -7.40
C THR A 38 22.60 -0.08 -6.31
N TYR A 39 21.27 -0.13 -6.33
CA TYR A 39 20.39 0.50 -5.36
C TYR A 39 19.37 -0.52 -4.85
N GLU A 40 19.00 -0.40 -3.58
CA GLU A 40 17.78 -1.00 -3.04
C GLU A 40 16.67 0.03 -3.09
N LEU A 41 15.51 -0.38 -3.61
CA LEU A 41 14.27 0.37 -3.52
C LEU A 41 13.50 -0.18 -2.32
N HIS A 42 13.19 0.70 -1.38
CA HIS A 42 12.40 0.38 -0.19
C HIS A 42 10.99 0.96 -0.39
N MET A 43 10.01 0.06 -0.46
CA MET A 43 8.58 0.39 -0.56
C MET A 43 7.96 -0.08 0.75
N THR A 44 7.87 0.80 1.74
CA THR A 44 7.46 0.45 3.10
C THR A 44 5.99 0.77 3.30
N ALA A 45 5.21 -0.24 3.71
CA ALA A 45 3.84 -0.08 4.15
C ALA A 45 3.80 0.01 5.68
N THR A 46 3.24 1.10 6.20
CA THR A 46 2.86 1.22 7.62
C THR A 46 1.35 1.01 7.71
N ILE A 47 0.96 0.06 8.55
CA ILE A 47 -0.40 -0.49 8.62
C ILE A 47 -0.98 -0.12 9.98
N ASP A 48 -2.15 0.52 9.99
CA ASP A 48 -2.84 0.89 11.22
C ASP A 48 -3.22 -0.37 12.03
N PRO A 49 -3.24 -0.31 13.37
CA PRO A 49 -3.54 -1.48 14.21
C PRO A 49 -4.89 -2.12 13.87
N GLY A 50 -4.93 -3.46 13.87
CA GLY A 50 -6.13 -4.24 13.53
C GLY A 50 -6.34 -4.50 12.04
N TRP A 51 -5.50 -3.91 11.18
CA TRP A 51 -5.54 -4.15 9.74
C TRP A 51 -4.45 -5.12 9.29
N HIS A 52 -4.78 -5.89 8.26
CA HIS A 52 -3.93 -6.92 7.68
C HIS A 52 -3.66 -6.61 6.21
N LEU A 53 -2.38 -6.45 5.86
CA LEU A 53 -1.93 -6.30 4.47
C LEU A 53 -1.47 -7.65 3.93
N TYR A 54 -2.09 -8.11 2.85
CA TYR A 54 -1.76 -9.42 2.27
C TYR A 54 -0.37 -9.44 1.61
N ALA A 55 0.36 -10.54 1.80
CA ALA A 55 1.68 -10.75 1.21
C ALA A 55 1.62 -10.90 -0.33
N GLN A 56 2.78 -10.92 -1.01
CA GLN A 56 2.84 -11.25 -2.46
C GLN A 56 2.42 -12.69 -2.75
N GLU A 57 2.57 -13.58 -1.77
CA GLU A 57 2.09 -14.96 -1.81
C GLU A 57 0.99 -15.17 -0.76
N ALA A 58 -0.11 -14.41 -0.91
CA ALA A 58 -1.17 -14.29 0.09
C ALA A 58 -1.99 -15.55 0.35
N GLY A 59 -1.99 -16.54 -0.54
CA GLY A 59 -2.97 -17.63 -0.55
C GLY A 59 -4.10 -17.38 -1.56
N GLU A 60 -5.13 -18.23 -1.56
CA GLU A 60 -6.29 -18.08 -2.43
C GLU A 60 -7.34 -17.19 -1.79
N GLY A 61 -8.02 -16.35 -2.58
CA GLY A 61 -9.07 -15.47 -2.09
C GLY A 61 -8.75 -13.98 -2.19
N PRO A 62 -7.79 -13.45 -1.39
CA PRO A 62 -7.47 -12.04 -1.41
C PRO A 62 -6.65 -11.63 -2.64
N VAL A 63 -6.71 -10.35 -3.01
CA VAL A 63 -5.75 -9.79 -3.97
C VAL A 63 -4.40 -9.60 -3.27
N PRO A 64 -3.35 -10.32 -3.69
CA PRO A 64 -2.02 -10.21 -3.07
C PRO A 64 -1.41 -8.84 -3.36
N THR A 65 -0.55 -8.36 -2.46
CA THR A 65 0.25 -7.16 -2.74
C THR A 65 1.14 -7.44 -3.95
N SER A 66 1.13 -6.59 -4.96
CA SER A 66 1.95 -6.75 -6.16
C SER A 66 2.49 -5.41 -6.65
N PHE A 67 3.65 -5.45 -7.30
CA PHE A 67 4.32 -4.26 -7.81
C PHE A 67 4.54 -4.38 -9.32
N LYS A 68 4.22 -3.30 -10.05
CA LYS A 68 4.43 -3.20 -11.50
C LYS A 68 5.39 -2.04 -11.76
N PHE A 69 6.57 -2.34 -12.28
CA PHE A 69 7.55 -1.31 -12.65
C PHE A 69 7.37 -0.86 -14.11
N SER A 70 7.37 0.44 -14.33
CA SER A 70 7.42 1.00 -15.69
C SER A 70 8.77 0.72 -16.34
N LYS A 71 8.78 0.47 -17.66
CA LYS A 71 10.03 0.26 -18.41
C LYS A 71 10.92 1.51 -18.31
N ASN A 72 12.18 1.32 -17.93
CA ASN A 72 13.20 2.36 -17.95
C ASN A 72 14.48 1.78 -18.56
N PRO A 73 14.96 2.28 -19.71
CA PRO A 73 16.14 1.70 -20.39
C PRO A 73 17.44 1.83 -19.58
N LEU A 74 17.47 2.74 -18.60
CA LEU A 74 18.60 3.01 -17.71
C LEU A 74 18.56 2.19 -16.42
N VAL A 75 17.50 1.44 -16.14
CA VAL A 75 17.34 0.69 -14.89
C VAL A 75 16.94 -0.75 -15.19
N ALA A 76 17.60 -1.70 -14.53
CA ALA A 76 17.24 -3.11 -14.56
C ALA A 76 16.92 -3.58 -13.14
N ALA A 77 15.71 -4.11 -12.92
CA ALA A 77 15.37 -4.80 -11.68
C ALA A 77 16.01 -6.20 -11.67
N THR A 78 16.53 -6.61 -10.51
CA THR A 78 17.22 -7.88 -10.34
C THR A 78 16.56 -8.73 -9.26
N GLY A 79 16.14 -9.94 -9.62
CA GLY A 79 15.50 -10.87 -8.69
C GLY A 79 14.06 -10.50 -8.34
N ARG A 80 13.49 -11.22 -7.37
CA ARG A 80 12.16 -10.97 -6.82
C ARG A 80 12.20 -9.89 -5.75
N ILE A 81 11.08 -9.20 -5.55
CA ILE A 81 10.89 -8.28 -4.44
C ILE A 81 10.85 -9.08 -3.15
N LYS A 82 11.73 -8.73 -2.21
CA LYS A 82 11.77 -9.35 -0.88
C LYS A 82 10.81 -8.64 0.05
N GLU A 83 10.29 -9.38 1.01
CA GLU A 83 9.43 -8.85 2.06
C GLU A 83 10.18 -8.93 3.38
N ASP A 84 10.37 -7.78 4.02
CA ASP A 84 11.01 -7.66 5.33
C ASP A 84 9.96 -7.18 6.34
N GLY A 85 9.41 -8.13 7.07
CA GLY A 85 8.34 -7.93 8.03
C GLY A 85 8.04 -9.23 8.77
N LYS A 86 7.28 -9.13 9.86
CA LYS A 86 6.81 -10.31 10.58
C LYS A 86 5.66 -10.93 9.79
N LEU A 87 5.92 -12.03 9.08
CA LEU A 87 4.90 -12.73 8.31
C LEU A 87 3.96 -13.50 9.25
N HIS A 88 2.66 -13.23 9.13
CA HIS A 88 1.61 -13.98 9.80
C HIS A 88 0.99 -14.98 8.83
N LYS A 89 0.55 -16.11 9.38
CA LYS A 89 -0.18 -17.15 8.64
C LYS A 89 -1.40 -17.55 9.45
N ALA A 90 -2.56 -17.53 8.82
CA ALA A 90 -3.80 -17.97 9.45
C ALA A 90 -4.69 -18.65 8.42
N PHE A 91 -5.36 -19.72 8.83
CA PHE A 91 -6.38 -20.34 8.00
C PHE A 91 -7.65 -19.50 8.04
N ASP A 92 -8.09 -19.04 6.88
CA ASP A 92 -9.35 -18.30 6.73
C ASP A 92 -10.42 -19.23 6.19
N LYS A 93 -11.52 -19.37 6.94
CA LYS A 93 -12.64 -20.26 6.57
C LYS A 93 -13.48 -19.72 5.42
N ASN A 94 -13.50 -18.41 5.19
CA ASN A 94 -14.24 -17.80 4.09
C ASN A 94 -13.57 -18.09 2.75
N PHE A 95 -12.24 -18.16 2.76
CA PHE A 95 -11.44 -18.47 1.58
C PHE A 95 -10.98 -19.92 1.50
N ASP A 96 -11.23 -20.71 2.54
CA ASP A 96 -10.80 -22.11 2.67
C ASP A 96 -9.28 -22.28 2.39
N SER A 97 -8.49 -21.29 2.83
CA SER A 97 -7.07 -21.17 2.45
C SER A 97 -6.21 -20.69 3.63
N GLU A 98 -4.93 -21.09 3.65
CA GLU A 98 -3.93 -20.47 4.54
C GLU A 98 -3.54 -19.11 3.96
N LEU A 99 -3.98 -18.05 4.62
CA LEU A 99 -3.66 -16.69 4.23
C LEU A 99 -2.36 -16.22 4.86
N LYS A 100 -1.58 -15.46 4.10
CA LYS A 100 -0.34 -14.82 4.54
C LYS A 100 -0.46 -13.31 4.50
N TYR A 101 -0.20 -12.65 5.62
CA TYR A 101 -0.37 -11.20 5.76
C TYR A 101 0.65 -10.59 6.73
N TYR A 102 0.67 -9.26 6.75
CA TYR A 102 1.49 -8.42 7.62
C TYR A 102 0.61 -7.48 8.44
N GLU A 103 1.11 -7.14 9.63
CA GLU A 103 0.54 -6.15 10.54
C GLU A 103 1.61 -5.12 10.92
N ASN A 104 1.20 -3.93 11.34
CA ASN A 104 2.05 -2.80 11.75
C ASN A 104 2.96 -2.24 10.65
N GLN A 105 3.87 -3.06 10.12
CA GLN A 105 4.81 -2.66 9.08
C GLN A 105 5.35 -3.85 8.29
N VAL A 106 5.54 -3.63 6.99
CA VAL A 106 6.35 -4.47 6.11
C VAL A 106 7.10 -3.61 5.12
N ASN A 107 8.36 -3.94 4.89
CA ASN A 107 9.20 -3.27 3.90
C ASN A 107 9.44 -4.20 2.71
N PHE A 108 8.93 -3.79 1.55
CA PHE A 108 9.20 -4.48 0.30
C PHE A 108 10.49 -3.94 -0.31
N VAL A 109 11.42 -4.82 -0.69
CA VAL A 109 12.76 -4.45 -1.16
C VAL A 109 13.02 -5.01 -2.54
N GLN A 110 13.21 -4.11 -3.52
CA GLN A 110 13.64 -4.45 -4.87
C GLN A 110 15.05 -3.95 -5.12
N THR A 111 15.97 -4.85 -5.47
CA THR A 111 17.30 -4.44 -5.95
C THR A 111 17.22 -4.03 -7.42
N VAL A 112 17.82 -2.89 -7.75
CA VAL A 112 17.94 -2.41 -9.14
C VAL A 112 19.39 -2.04 -9.46
N THR A 113 19.75 -2.19 -10.73
CA THR A 113 21.03 -1.74 -11.28
C THR A 113 20.80 -0.62 -12.28
N ILE A 114 21.58 0.46 -12.20
CA ILE A 114 21.52 1.60 -13.10
C ILE A 114 22.61 1.52 -14.19
N LYS A 115 22.29 2.04 -15.39
CA LYS A 115 23.23 2.21 -16.49
C LYS A 115 23.70 3.66 -16.55
N GLY A 116 25.01 3.86 -16.39
CA GLY A 116 25.62 5.20 -16.37
C GLY A 116 25.49 5.88 -15.01
N LYS A 117 25.75 7.20 -14.98
CA LYS A 117 25.76 8.02 -13.76
C LYS A 117 24.63 9.05 -13.69
N ALA A 118 23.80 9.14 -14.74
CA ALA A 118 22.72 10.12 -14.81
C ALA A 118 21.64 9.82 -13.75
N ALA A 119 21.13 10.86 -13.10
CA ALA A 119 19.98 10.74 -12.23
C ALA A 119 18.75 10.33 -13.04
N THR A 120 17.98 9.38 -12.52
CA THR A 120 16.74 8.91 -13.12
C THR A 120 15.73 8.53 -12.03
N LYS A 121 14.53 8.13 -12.44
CA LYS A 121 13.48 7.66 -11.53
C LYS A 121 13.04 6.25 -11.91
N VAL A 122 12.92 5.39 -10.92
CA VAL A 122 12.19 4.13 -11.04
C VAL A 122 10.73 4.43 -10.74
N LYS A 123 9.86 4.26 -11.74
CA LYS A 123 8.41 4.47 -11.61
C LYS A 123 7.70 3.13 -11.60
N GLY A 124 6.55 3.10 -10.94
CA GLY A 124 5.70 1.92 -10.92
C GLY A 124 4.45 2.16 -10.11
N SER A 125 3.73 1.08 -9.86
CA SER A 125 2.58 1.07 -8.97
C SER A 125 2.63 -0.14 -8.03
N VAL A 126 2.02 0.02 -6.87
CA VAL A 126 1.71 -1.06 -5.93
C VAL A 126 0.20 -1.24 -5.90
N GLU A 127 -0.25 -2.46 -6.15
CA GLU A 127 -1.64 -2.90 -6.02
C GLU A 127 -1.75 -3.77 -4.78
N PHE A 128 -2.68 -3.47 -3.88
CA PHE A 128 -2.79 -4.17 -2.60
C PHE A 128 -4.23 -4.17 -2.08
N MET A 129 -4.52 -5.12 -1.20
CA MET A 129 -5.80 -5.24 -0.51
C MET A 129 -5.56 -5.42 1.00
N VAL A 130 -6.48 -4.90 1.80
CA VAL A 130 -6.42 -4.98 3.26
C VAL A 130 -7.75 -5.40 3.84
N CYS A 131 -7.71 -6.15 4.93
CA CYS A 131 -8.87 -6.53 5.71
C CYS A 131 -8.62 -6.29 7.20
N ASP A 132 -9.69 -6.07 7.94
CA ASP A 132 -9.74 -6.22 9.39
C ASP A 132 -10.61 -7.44 9.75
N ASP A 133 -10.95 -7.60 11.03
CA ASP A 133 -11.79 -8.70 11.52
C ASP A 133 -13.25 -8.68 11.01
N HIS A 134 -13.69 -7.58 10.39
CA HIS A 134 -15.08 -7.33 10.02
C HIS A 134 -15.30 -7.17 8.51
N GLN A 135 -14.29 -6.68 7.78
CA GLN A 135 -14.43 -6.27 6.39
C GLN A 135 -13.09 -6.30 5.65
N CYS A 136 -13.22 -6.35 4.33
CA CYS A 136 -12.12 -6.13 3.40
C CYS A 136 -12.40 -4.89 2.57
N LEU A 137 -11.42 -4.00 2.47
CA LEU A 137 -11.52 -2.85 1.57
C LEU A 137 -11.24 -3.29 0.13
N PRO A 138 -11.88 -2.66 -0.88
CA PRO A 138 -11.54 -2.91 -2.27
C PRO A 138 -10.03 -2.72 -2.53
N PRO A 139 -9.43 -3.51 -3.44
CA PRO A 139 -8.04 -3.33 -3.82
C PRO A 139 -7.74 -1.89 -4.25
N LYS A 140 -6.58 -1.39 -3.85
CA LYS A 140 -6.11 -0.05 -4.18
C LYS A 140 -4.80 -0.13 -4.94
N GLU A 141 -4.66 0.73 -5.93
CA GLU A 141 -3.41 0.93 -6.65
C GLU A 141 -2.83 2.32 -6.31
N ILE A 142 -1.53 2.38 -5.99
CA ILE A 142 -0.81 3.62 -5.70
C ILE A 142 0.43 3.68 -6.60
N GLU A 143 0.57 4.77 -7.33
CA GLU A 143 1.77 5.06 -8.12
C GLU A 143 2.92 5.56 -7.25
N PHE A 144 4.15 5.20 -7.61
CA PHE A 144 5.37 5.69 -6.98
C PHE A 144 6.43 6.08 -7.99
N ALA A 145 7.34 6.96 -7.56
CA ALA A 145 8.52 7.33 -8.31
C ALA A 145 9.72 7.52 -7.37
N ILE A 146 10.70 6.63 -7.43
CA ILE A 146 11.88 6.62 -6.56
C ILE A 146 13.10 7.09 -7.35
N GLY A 147 13.81 8.10 -6.83
CA GLY A 147 15.05 8.59 -7.44
C GLY A 147 16.20 7.60 -7.28
N VAL A 148 16.95 7.36 -8.34
CA VAL A 148 18.19 6.57 -8.34
C VAL A 148 19.23 7.22 -9.27
N GLY A 149 20.51 7.00 -9.00
CA GLY A 149 21.57 7.71 -9.70
C GLY A 149 21.63 9.20 -9.33
N GLY A 150 22.48 9.95 -10.03
CA GLY A 150 22.96 11.23 -9.49
C GLY A 150 24.10 11.00 -8.50
N LYS A 151 24.80 12.07 -8.13
CA LYS A 151 26.06 12.01 -7.36
C LYS A 151 25.91 11.23 -6.05
#